data_AF-A0A8J2BSN9-F1
#
_entry.id   AF-A0A8J2BSN9-F1
#
_cell.length_a   1.000
_cell.length_b   1.000
_cell.length_c   1.000
_cell.angle_alpha   90.00
_cell.angle_beta   90.00
_cell.angle_gamma   90.00
#
_symmetry.space_group_name_H-M   'P 1'
#
loop_
_entity.id
_entity.type
_entity.pdbx_description
1 polymer ?
#
loop_
_entity_poly.entity_id
_entity_poly.type
_entity_poly.pdbx_seq_one_letter_code
_entity_poly.pdbx_strand_id
1 'polypeptide(L)' 'MQLTRWIHQNEAGAQRLLIQELKAETRTDFAPEAVARAWKRTQLTNEISRDLIAKSVRDASEAGFLKGSTDTSRLMEIP' A
#
# COMPACT_ATOMS: atom_id res chain seq x y z
N MET A 1 4.02 6.31 -13.27
CA MET A 1 4.49 4.92 -13.55
C MET A 1 6.00 4.70 -13.41
N GLN A 2 6.85 5.71 -13.65
CA GLN A 2 8.32 5.53 -13.61
C GLN A 2 8.85 5.13 -12.22
N LEU A 3 8.29 5.72 -11.15
CA LEU A 3 8.72 5.49 -9.78
C LEU A 3 8.50 4.04 -9.32
N THR A 4 7.30 3.48 -9.48
CA THR A 4 7.01 2.09 -9.08
C THR A 4 7.97 1.10 -9.75
N ARG A 5 8.27 1.32 -11.04
CA ARG A 5 9.22 0.49 -11.78
C ARG A 5 10.64 0.62 -11.24
N TRP A 6 11.09 1.84 -10.95
CA TRP A 6 12.40 2.09 -10.35
C TRP A 6 12.51 1.43 -8.97
N ILE A 7 11.46 1.50 -8.15
CA ILE A 7 11.45 0.87 -6.82
C ILE A 7 11.64 -0.64 -6.93
N HIS A 8 10.94 -1.29 -7.86
CA HIS A 8 11.09 -2.74 -8.09
C HIS A 8 12.48 -3.12 -8.63
N GLN A 9 13.09 -2.25 -9.45
CA GLN A 9 14.43 -2.49 -10.01
C GLN A 9 15.57 -2.17 -9.03
N ASN A 10 15.31 -1.33 -8.02
CA ASN A 10 16.30 -0.86 -7.05
C ASN A 10 15.75 -0.96 -5.62
N GLU A 11 15.38 -2.17 -5.21
CA GLU A 11 14.75 -2.41 -3.91
C GLU A 11 15.61 -1.95 -2.73
N ALA A 12 16.91 -2.26 -2.74
CA ALA A 12 17.83 -1.86 -1.67
C ALA A 12 18.00 -0.33 -1.58
N GLY A 13 18.07 0.36 -2.72
CA GLY A 13 18.13 1.81 -2.78
C GLY A 13 16.83 2.45 -2.29
N ALA A 14 15.68 1.90 -2.69
CA ALA A 14 14.37 2.34 -2.27
C ALA A 14 14.13 2.13 -0.76
N GLN A 15 14.55 0.99 -0.19
CA GLN A 15 14.49 0.72 1.24
C GLN A 15 15.35 1.69 2.05
N ARG A 16 16.57 1.97 1.58
CA ARG A 16 17.46 2.95 2.23
C ARG A 16 16.83 4.34 2.24
N LEU A 17 16.29 4.77 1.10
CA LEU A 17 15.62 6.06 0.98
C LEU A 17 14.39 6.13 1.89
N LEU A 18 13.55 5.08 1.92
CA LEU A 18 12.40 5.00 2.83
C LEU A 18 12.82 5.18 4.29
N ILE A 19 13.86 4.48 4.75
CA ILE A 19 14.34 4.58 6.14
C ILE A 19 14.80 6.01 6.46
N GLN A 20 15.52 6.65 5.53
CA GLN A 20 15.99 8.02 5.70
C GLN A 20 14.83 9.01 5.82
N GLU A 21 13.84 8.91 4.94
CA GLU A 21 12.65 9.77 4.97
C GLU A 21 11.81 9.54 6.23
N LEU A 22 11.57 8.28 6.60
CA LEU A 22 10.84 7.95 7.84
C LEU A 22 11.54 8.51 9.07
N LYS A 23 12.87 8.45 9.13
CA LYS A 23 13.65 9.04 10.22
C LYS A 23 13.57 10.56 10.24
N ALA A 24 13.61 11.21 9.07
CA ALA A 24 13.50 12.67 8.99
C ALA A 24 12.14 13.16 9.49
N GLU A 25 11.05 12.47 9.10
CA GLU A 25 9.68 12.86 9.44
C GLU A 25 9.30 12.50 10.89
N THR A 26 9.58 11.27 11.31
CA THR A 26 9.13 10.75 12.62
C THR A 26 10.17 10.89 13.72
N ARG A 27 11.40 11.28 13.38
CA ARG A 27 12.58 11.32 14.27
C ARG A 27 12.90 9.97 14.94
N THR A 28 12.35 8.88 14.41
CA THR A 28 12.49 7.52 14.96
C THR A 28 13.46 6.71 14.11
N ASP A 29 14.31 5.92 14.76
CA ASP A 29 15.17 4.97 14.08
C ASP A 29 14.42 3.70 13.70
N PHE A 30 14.52 3.31 12.42
CA PHE A 30 13.96 2.08 11.90
C PHE A 30 15.07 1.09 11.57
N ALA A 31 15.04 -0.07 12.21
CA ALA A 31 16.00 -1.14 11.95
C ALA A 31 15.89 -1.61 10.48
N PRO A 32 16.99 -1.61 9.70
CA PRO A 32 16.95 -2.01 8.29
C PRO A 32 16.36 -3.40 8.08
N GLU A 33 16.63 -4.36 8.97
CA GLU A 33 16.04 -5.69 8.87
C GLU A 33 14.52 -5.71 9.09
N ALA A 34 13.98 -4.82 9.93
CA ALA A 34 12.54 -4.71 10.14
C ALA A 34 11.84 -4.18 8.87
N VAL A 35 12.45 -3.18 8.23
CA VAL A 35 11.97 -2.66 6.95
C VAL A 35 12.05 -3.72 5.86
N ALA A 36 13.17 -4.45 5.73
CA ALA A 36 13.31 -5.53 4.75
C ALA A 36 12.26 -6.64 4.94
N ARG A 37 11.93 -7.01 6.19
CA ARG A 37 10.87 -7.99 6.49
C ARG A 37 9.47 -7.47 6.14
N ALA A 38 9.18 -6.21 6.40
CA ALA A 38 7.91 -5.59 6.03
C ALA A 38 7.78 -5.46 4.50
N TRP A 39 8.87 -5.13 3.83
CA TRP A 39 8.92 -4.95 2.38
C TRP A 39 8.47 -6.19 1.62
N LYS A 40 8.95 -7.39 2.02
CA LYS A 40 8.55 -8.68 1.43
C LYS A 40 7.04 -8.96 1.47
N ARG A 41 6.31 -8.32 2.38
CA ARG A 41 4.86 -8.46 2.55
C ARG A 41 4.08 -7.30 1.92
N THR A 42 4.76 -6.27 1.45
CA THR A 42 4.16 -5.06 0.90
C THR A 42 4.05 -5.20 -0.61
N GLN A 43 2.85 -5.06 -1.16
CA GLN A 43 2.65 -5.06 -2.61
C GLN A 43 2.59 -3.62 -3.11
N LEU A 44 3.73 -3.11 -3.61
CA LEU A 44 3.78 -1.82 -4.28
C LEU A 44 3.23 -1.97 -5.70
N THR A 45 2.01 -1.51 -5.89
CA THR A 45 1.34 -1.52 -7.19
C THR A 45 0.79 -0.14 -7.51
N ASN A 46 0.70 0.12 -8.80
CA ASN A 46 0.00 1.26 -9.37
C ASN A 46 -1.32 0.84 -10.03
N GLU A 47 -1.66 -0.45 -9.95
CA GLU A 47 -2.89 -1.02 -10.48
C GLU A 47 -3.90 -1.09 -9.34
N ILE A 48 -5.00 -0.35 -9.49
CA ILE A 48 -6.10 -0.38 -8.54
C ILE A 48 -7.11 -1.40 -9.06
N SER A 49 -7.29 -2.51 -8.35
CA SER A 49 -8.30 -3.52 -8.70
C SER A 49 -9.66 -3.14 -8.11
N ARG A 50 -10.65 -2.92 -8.99
CA ARG A 50 -12.06 -2.72 -8.58
C ARG A 50 -12.57 -3.93 -7.78
N ASP A 51 -12.18 -5.14 -8.19
CA ASP A 51 -12.59 -6.38 -7.52
C ASP A 51 -12.04 -6.48 -6.10
N LEU A 52 -10.78 -6.08 -5.87
CA LEU A 52 -10.21 -6.06 -4.52
C LEU A 52 -10.94 -5.05 -3.63
N ILE A 53 -11.25 -3.86 -4.15
CA ILE A 53 -12.02 -2.85 -3.40
C ILE A 53 -13.42 -3.40 -3.04
N ALA A 54 -14.12 -3.96 -4.02
CA ALA A 54 -15.44 -4.55 -3.80
C ALA A 54 -15.39 -5.72 -2.80
N LYS A 55 -14.34 -6.55 -2.87
CA LYS A 55 -14.11 -7.63 -1.91
C LYS A 55 -13.89 -7.07 -0.51
N SER A 56 -13.01 -6.08 -0.33
CA SER A 56 -12.76 -5.48 0.99
C SER A 56 -14.02 -4.87 1.62
N VAL A 57 -14.89 -4.25 0.83
CA VAL A 57 -16.18 -3.74 1.33
C VAL A 57 -17.12 -4.88 1.74
N ARG A 58 -17.18 -5.98 0.98
CA ARG A 58 -17.94 -7.15 1.37
C ARG A 58 -17.42 -7.77 2.67
N ASP A 59 -16.10 -8.01 2.76
CA ASP A 59 -15.46 -8.57 3.95
C ASP A 59 -15.75 -7.72 5.20
N ALA A 60 -15.69 -6.38 5.07
CA ALA A 60 -15.99 -5.45 6.17
C ALA A 60 -17.48 -5.44 6.56
N SER A 61 -18.38 -5.61 5.60
CA SER A 61 -19.83 -5.74 5.85
C SER A 61 -20.14 -7.05 6.57
N GLU A 62 -19.58 -8.18 6.10
CA GLU A 62 -19.74 -9.51 6.72
C GLU A 62 -19.19 -9.56 8.14
N ALA A 63 -18.08 -8.88 8.41
CA ALA A 63 -17.51 -8.74 9.75
C ALA A 63 -18.27 -7.73 10.65
N GLY A 64 -19.32 -7.08 10.13
CA GLY A 64 -20.17 -6.15 10.88
C GLY A 64 -19.60 -4.75 11.08
N PHE A 65 -18.48 -4.40 10.43
CA PHE A 65 -17.90 -3.06 10.48
C PHE A 65 -18.68 -2.05 9.64
N LEU A 66 -19.34 -2.49 8.58
CA LEU A 66 -20.18 -1.65 7.72
C LEU A 66 -21.65 -2.04 7.84
N LYS A 67 -22.54 -1.04 7.84
CA LYS A 67 -23.99 -1.24 7.84
C LYS A 67 -24.54 -0.93 6.44
N GLY A 68 -25.15 -1.92 5.79
CA GLY A 68 -25.75 -1.77 4.45
C GLY A 68 -24.75 -1.87 3.30
N SER A 69 -25.22 -1.67 2.06
CA SER A 69 -24.38 -1.71 0.86
C SER A 69 -23.65 -0.39 0.66
N THR A 70 -22.31 -0.40 0.68
CA THR A 70 -21.50 0.77 0.27
C THR A 70 -21.26 0.72 -1.23
N ASP A 71 -21.75 1.73 -1.97
CA ASP A 71 -21.50 1.84 -3.41
C ASP A 71 -20.07 2.32 -3.67
N THR A 72 -19.23 1.40 -4.17
CA THR A 72 -17.83 1.68 -4.51
C THR A 72 -17.64 2.11 -5.96
N SER A 73 -18.71 2.18 -6.77
CA SER A 73 -18.63 2.39 -8.23
C SER A 73 -18.01 3.74 -8.60
N ARG A 74 -18.12 4.73 -7.70
CA ARG A 74 -17.58 6.09 -7.86
C ARG A 74 -16.16 6.28 -7.32
N LEU A 75 -15.56 5.27 -6.69
CA LEU A 75 -14.20 5.38 -6.15
C LEU A 75 -13.12 5.44 -7.24
N MET A 76 -13.47 5.07 -8.47
CA MET A 76 -12.57 5.12 -9.61
C MET A 76 -13.27 5.77 -10.79
N GLU A 77 -12.73 6.91 -11.25
CA GLU A 77 -13.08 7.44 -12.55
C GLU A 77 -12.74 6.41 -13.63
N ILE A 78 -13.65 6.25 -14.59
CA ILE A 78 -13.37 5.49 -15.80
C ILE A 78 -12.56 6.46 -16.68
N PRO A 79 -11.33 6.11 -17.10
CA PRO A 79 -10.52 6.96 -17.97
C PRO A 79 -11.23 7.32 -19.27
#